data_AF-A0AAU4MK32-F1
#
_entry.id   AF-A0AAU4MK32-F1
#
_cell.length_a   1.000
_cell.length_b   1.000
_cell.length_c   1.000
_cell.angle_alpha   90.00
_cell.angle_beta   90.00
_cell.angle_gamma   90.00
#
_symmetry.space_group_name_H-M   'P 1'
#
loop_
_entity.id
_entity.type
_entity.pdbx_description
1 polymer ?
#
loop_
_entity_poly.entity_id
_entity_poly.type
_entity_poly.pdbx_seq_one_letter_code
_entity_poly.pdbx_strand_id
1 'polypeptide(L)'
;MLTLRPGVGVVLPDAAGLLRFGMSATEVREVLTAGAEVRLSRQCLQLTRDQYGELRHAHDAWLNGLLFEPGWNISGFFDGLVLTVGGGLEADSGLTRIDIRADRPPVGPAPTVVCWEDIDLFGYPADEVRSVLPGPLPVPGPPDTDVMVRSLGLRLWRGGSAGAAVWEGVTLLGPAEGGWAACCAGGLFCSENGDALDWSDGTAVEAS
;
A
#
# COMPACT_ATOMS: atom_id res chain seq x y z
N MET A 1 -17.75 -5.52 3.81
CA MET A 1 -16.42 -6.16 3.74
C MET A 1 -15.63 -5.55 2.60
N LEU A 2 -14.36 -5.23 2.83
CA LEU A 2 -13.39 -4.90 1.79
C LEU A 2 -12.62 -6.16 1.42
N THR A 3 -12.65 -6.56 0.14
CA THR A 3 -11.95 -7.78 -0.31
C THR A 3 -10.76 -7.42 -1.19
N LEU A 4 -9.56 -7.76 -0.72
CA LEU A 4 -8.30 -7.59 -1.44
C LEU A 4 -8.19 -8.62 -2.56
N ARG A 5 -7.91 -8.14 -3.77
CA ARG A 5 -7.66 -8.96 -4.97
C ARG A 5 -6.26 -8.63 -5.48
N PRO A 6 -5.22 -9.36 -5.04
CA PRO A 6 -3.84 -9.18 -5.50
C PRO A 6 -3.73 -9.04 -7.02
N GLY A 7 -2.96 -8.04 -7.48
CA GLY A 7 -2.82 -7.70 -8.90
C GLY A 7 -4.03 -7.03 -9.56
N VAL A 8 -5.18 -6.95 -8.89
CA VAL A 8 -6.43 -6.38 -9.43
C VAL A 8 -6.85 -5.12 -8.68
N GLY A 9 -6.96 -5.17 -7.35
CA GLY A 9 -7.38 -4.04 -6.52
C GLY A 9 -8.25 -4.45 -5.33
N VAL A 10 -9.28 -3.67 -4.99
CA VAL A 10 -10.15 -3.89 -3.81
C VAL A 10 -11.63 -3.82 -4.17
N VAL A 11 -12.36 -4.88 -3.85
CA VAL A 11 -13.83 -4.89 -3.94
C VAL A 11 -14.39 -4.17 -2.72
N LEU A 12 -15.26 -3.18 -2.97
CA LEU A 12 -15.91 -2.38 -1.93
C LEU A 12 -17.15 -3.11 -1.36
N PRO A 13 -17.59 -2.77 -0.13
CA PRO A 13 -18.80 -3.30 0.47
C PRO A 13 -20.06 -3.01 -0.37
N ASP A 14 -21.15 -3.74 -0.07
CA ASP A 14 -22.51 -3.44 -0.54
C ASP A 14 -22.67 -3.26 -2.05
N ALA A 15 -21.85 -3.97 -2.83
CA ALA A 15 -21.78 -3.90 -4.29
C ALA A 15 -21.42 -2.50 -4.83
N ALA A 16 -20.77 -1.65 -4.02
CA ALA A 16 -20.32 -0.31 -4.42
C ALA A 16 -19.26 -0.31 -5.54
N GLY A 17 -18.70 -1.48 -5.86
CA GLY A 17 -17.89 -1.70 -7.05
C GLY A 17 -16.48 -2.21 -6.74
N LEU A 18 -15.60 -2.08 -7.72
CA LEU A 18 -14.22 -2.51 -7.66
C LEU A 18 -13.30 -1.30 -7.91
N LEU A 19 -12.46 -0.98 -6.93
CA LEU A 19 -11.30 -0.12 -7.15
C LEU A 19 -10.23 -0.96 -7.82
N ARG A 20 -9.92 -0.67 -9.09
CA ARG A 20 -8.99 -1.44 -9.89
C ARG A 20 -7.69 -0.67 -10.12
N PHE A 21 -6.56 -1.36 -10.02
CA PHE A 21 -5.29 -0.78 -10.43
C PHE A 21 -5.33 -0.30 -11.89
N GLY A 22 -4.66 0.83 -12.15
CA GLY A 22 -4.65 1.52 -13.43
C GLY A 22 -5.84 2.45 -13.68
N MET A 23 -6.86 2.50 -12.79
CA MET A 23 -7.89 3.54 -12.86
C MET A 23 -7.27 4.93 -12.74
N SER A 24 -7.89 5.95 -13.32
CA SER A 24 -7.56 7.36 -13.10
C SER A 24 -8.10 7.86 -11.75
N ALA A 25 -7.59 9.01 -11.29
CA ALA A 25 -8.07 9.62 -10.05
C ALA A 25 -9.58 9.96 -10.11
N THR A 26 -10.08 10.35 -11.29
CA THR A 26 -11.50 10.61 -11.52
C THR A 26 -12.35 9.35 -11.35
N GLU A 27 -11.97 8.25 -12.01
CA GLU A 27 -12.68 6.97 -11.92
C GLU A 27 -12.70 6.45 -10.47
N VAL A 28 -11.56 6.55 -9.77
CA VAL A 28 -11.47 6.16 -8.36
C VAL A 28 -12.39 6.98 -7.48
N ARG A 29 -12.46 8.30 -7.70
CA ARG A 29 -13.37 9.18 -6.97
C ARG A 29 -14.82 8.79 -7.20
N GLU A 30 -15.20 8.49 -8.44
CA GLU A 30 -16.56 8.07 -8.79
C GLU A 30 -16.96 6.78 -8.08
N VAL A 31 -16.10 5.75 -8.13
CA VAL A 31 -16.34 4.48 -7.44
C VAL A 31 -16.42 4.66 -5.92
N LEU A 32 -15.51 5.42 -5.31
CA LEU A 32 -15.53 5.66 -3.87
C LEU A 32 -16.77 6.44 -3.41
N THR A 33 -17.18 7.45 -4.17
CA THR A 33 -18.34 8.30 -3.82
C THR A 33 -19.66 7.52 -3.88
N ALA A 34 -19.72 6.44 -4.67
CA ALA A 34 -20.88 5.56 -4.72
C ALA A 34 -21.03 4.70 -3.44
N GLY A 35 -19.94 4.45 -2.70
CA GLY A 35 -19.91 3.47 -1.61
C GLY A 35 -19.47 3.98 -0.24
N ALA A 36 -18.96 5.21 -0.14
CA ALA A 36 -18.39 5.73 1.09
C ALA A 36 -18.49 7.25 1.20
N GLU A 37 -18.35 7.76 2.42
CA GLU A 37 -17.92 9.15 2.61
C GLU A 37 -16.52 9.30 2.02
N VAL A 38 -16.32 10.31 1.18
CA VAL A 38 -15.03 10.59 0.53
C VAL A 38 -14.46 11.90 1.03
N ARG A 39 -13.18 11.89 1.41
CA ARG A 39 -12.40 13.10 1.70
C ARG A 39 -11.23 13.22 0.74
N LEU A 40 -11.02 14.45 0.28
CA LEU A 40 -9.84 14.84 -0.46
C LEU A 40 -8.90 15.53 0.52
N SER A 41 -7.77 14.92 0.81
CA SER A 41 -6.77 15.52 1.70
C SER A 41 -5.80 16.35 0.89
N ARG A 42 -5.49 17.57 1.35
CA ARG A 42 -4.34 18.31 0.83
C ARG A 42 -3.08 17.65 1.36
N GLN A 43 -2.07 17.52 0.52
CA GLN A 43 -0.75 17.13 0.99
C GLN A 43 -0.23 18.21 1.94
N CYS A 44 0.13 17.83 3.17
CA CYS A 44 0.67 18.77 4.15
C CYS A 44 2.00 19.38 3.71
N LEU A 45 2.71 18.73 2.77
CA LEU A 45 4.06 19.14 2.34
C LEU A 45 4.17 19.48 0.84
N GLN A 46 3.12 19.29 0.03
CA GLN A 46 3.13 19.46 -1.44
C GLN A 46 4.41 18.94 -2.12
N LEU A 47 4.99 17.86 -1.57
CA LEU A 47 6.24 17.34 -2.08
C LEU A 47 5.95 16.61 -3.38
N THR A 48 6.78 16.88 -4.37
CA THR A 48 6.85 16.19 -5.65
C THR A 48 8.10 15.32 -5.67
N ARG A 49 8.14 14.35 -6.57
CA ARG A 49 9.31 13.49 -6.75
C ARG A 49 10.61 14.31 -6.90
N ASP A 50 10.57 15.39 -7.67
CA ASP A 50 11.74 16.23 -8.00
C ASP A 50 12.34 16.95 -6.78
N GLN A 51 11.61 17.01 -5.66
CA GLN A 51 12.08 17.62 -4.42
C GLN A 51 12.85 16.64 -3.52
N TYR A 52 12.93 15.36 -3.89
CA TYR A 52 13.75 14.37 -3.21
C TYR A 52 15.09 14.22 -3.95
N GLY A 53 16.20 14.52 -3.26
CA GLY A 53 17.55 14.37 -3.81
C GLY A 53 17.94 12.91 -4.12
N GLU A 54 17.19 11.94 -3.58
CA GLU A 54 17.41 10.52 -3.81
C GLU A 54 16.07 9.80 -3.97
N LEU A 55 15.97 8.94 -4.99
CA LEU A 55 14.74 8.21 -5.31
C LEU A 55 14.24 7.30 -4.17
N ARG A 56 15.14 6.79 -3.33
CA ARG A 56 14.76 5.97 -2.16
C ARG A 56 13.87 6.74 -1.18
N HIS A 57 14.17 8.00 -0.91
CA HIS A 57 13.40 8.80 0.03
C HIS A 57 12.04 9.19 -0.55
N ALA A 58 11.98 9.42 -1.87
CA ALA A 58 10.72 9.62 -2.58
C ALA A 58 9.85 8.35 -2.51
N HIS A 59 10.47 7.18 -2.67
CA HIS A 59 9.80 5.89 -2.58
C HIS A 59 9.27 5.60 -1.17
N ASP A 60 10.08 5.77 -0.14
CA ASP A 60 9.64 5.59 1.24
C ASP A 60 8.53 6.56 1.59
N ALA A 61 8.65 7.82 1.17
CA ALA A 61 7.58 8.80 1.32
C ALA A 61 6.31 8.36 0.58
N TRP A 62 6.43 7.81 -0.63
CA TRP A 62 5.27 7.31 -1.36
C TRP A 62 4.65 6.12 -0.64
N LEU A 63 5.42 5.10 -0.24
CA LEU A 63 4.90 3.93 0.49
C LEU A 63 4.15 4.32 1.76
N ASN A 64 4.68 5.28 2.51
CA ASN A 64 4.11 5.75 3.77
C ASN A 64 3.01 6.81 3.57
N GLY A 65 2.59 7.11 2.33
CA GLY A 65 1.52 8.06 2.08
C GLY A 65 1.89 9.51 2.41
N LEU A 66 3.15 9.86 2.22
CA LEU A 66 3.70 11.21 2.37
C LEU A 66 3.97 11.88 1.01
N LEU A 67 4.14 11.08 -0.05
CA LEU A 67 4.29 11.54 -1.44
C LEU A 67 3.15 10.98 -2.32
N PHE A 68 2.43 11.87 -3.01
CA PHE A 68 1.43 11.52 -4.02
C PHE A 68 1.47 12.57 -5.15
N GLU A 69 0.88 12.25 -6.29
CA GLU A 69 0.52 13.29 -7.26
C GLU A 69 -0.74 14.05 -6.80
N PRO A 70 -0.88 15.36 -7.10
CA PRO A 70 -2.11 16.10 -6.89
C PRO A 70 -3.29 15.42 -7.60
N GLY A 71 -4.32 15.06 -6.85
CA GLY A 71 -5.50 14.32 -7.34
C GLY A 71 -5.58 12.87 -6.83
N TRP A 72 -4.48 12.30 -6.36
CA TRP A 72 -4.43 10.94 -5.85
C TRP A 72 -4.62 10.81 -4.34
N ASN A 73 -4.70 11.91 -3.59
CA ASN A 73 -4.96 11.89 -2.15
C ASN A 73 -6.47 11.83 -1.84
N ILE A 74 -7.06 10.67 -2.13
CA ILE A 74 -8.49 10.39 -1.95
C ILE A 74 -8.62 9.31 -0.87
N SER A 75 -9.43 9.58 0.14
CA SER A 75 -9.75 8.63 1.20
C SER A 75 -11.25 8.34 1.24
N GLY A 76 -11.61 7.06 1.26
CA GLY A 76 -12.95 6.56 1.55
C GLY A 76 -13.04 6.04 2.99
N PHE A 77 -14.15 6.32 3.67
CA PHE A 77 -14.38 5.90 5.06
C PHE A 77 -15.44 4.79 5.11
N PHE A 78 -15.10 3.68 5.74
CA PHE A 78 -15.93 2.47 5.81
C PHE A 78 -15.96 1.96 7.25
N ASP A 79 -17.02 2.26 8.02
CA ASP A 79 -17.27 1.79 9.40
C ASP A 79 -16.02 1.36 10.18
N GLY A 80 -15.27 2.34 10.67
CA GLY A 80 -14.05 2.12 11.45
C GLY A 80 -12.78 1.83 10.62
N LEU A 81 -12.83 1.94 9.29
CA LEU A 81 -11.69 1.86 8.39
C LEU A 81 -11.55 3.11 7.53
N VAL A 82 -10.30 3.42 7.20
CA VAL A 82 -9.95 4.42 6.19
C VAL A 82 -9.23 3.71 5.05
N LEU A 83 -9.77 3.80 3.84
CA LEU A 83 -9.12 3.37 2.60
C LEU A 83 -8.56 4.61 1.91
N THR A 84 -7.24 4.69 1.76
CA THR A 84 -6.55 5.76 1.05
C THR A 84 -5.92 5.21 -0.22
N VAL A 85 -6.15 5.87 -1.35
CA VAL A 85 -5.55 5.47 -2.63
C VAL A 85 -4.34 6.32 -2.98
N GLY A 86 -3.51 5.83 -3.89
CA GLY A 86 -2.40 6.58 -4.47
C GLY A 86 -2.08 6.11 -5.89
N GLY A 87 -1.78 7.06 -6.77
CA GLY A 87 -1.23 6.79 -8.09
C GLY A 87 0.27 6.51 -8.05
N GLY A 88 0.83 6.20 -9.22
CA GLY A 88 2.28 6.05 -9.40
C GLY A 88 3.06 7.35 -9.17
N LEU A 89 4.40 7.26 -9.27
CA LEU A 89 5.32 8.39 -9.07
C LEU A 89 5.40 9.34 -10.26
N GLU A 90 4.81 8.98 -11.40
CA GLU A 90 4.78 9.81 -12.61
C GLU A 90 3.43 10.50 -12.74
N ALA A 91 3.42 11.70 -13.33
CA ALA A 91 2.19 12.38 -13.70
C ALA A 91 1.32 11.47 -14.60
N ASP A 92 -0.01 11.52 -14.40
CA ASP A 92 -1.01 10.70 -15.10
C ASP A 92 -0.93 9.18 -14.85
N SER A 93 -0.08 8.73 -13.92
CA SER A 93 -0.12 7.34 -13.46
C SER A 93 -1.49 6.97 -12.93
N GLY A 94 -2.00 5.80 -13.32
CA GLY A 94 -3.21 5.23 -12.73
C GLY A 94 -3.01 4.82 -11.26
N LEU A 95 -4.07 4.29 -10.64
CA LEU A 95 -4.06 3.75 -9.29
C LEU A 95 -3.03 2.64 -9.19
N THR A 96 -2.11 2.75 -8.25
CA THR A 96 -1.04 1.76 -8.02
C THR A 96 -0.88 1.36 -6.56
N ARG A 97 -1.50 2.08 -5.64
CA ARG A 97 -1.45 1.78 -4.21
C ARG A 97 -2.81 1.99 -3.56
N ILE A 98 -3.19 1.05 -2.71
CA ILE A 98 -4.38 1.13 -1.87
C ILE A 98 -3.93 0.81 -0.45
N ASP A 99 -4.04 1.78 0.46
CA ASP A 99 -3.80 1.61 1.88
C ASP A 99 -5.14 1.50 2.61
N ILE A 100 -5.28 0.53 3.51
CA ILE A 100 -6.44 0.37 4.37
C ILE A 100 -5.92 0.28 5.80
N ARG A 101 -6.47 1.12 6.67
CA ARG A 101 -6.11 1.15 8.09
C ARG A 101 -7.34 1.18 8.97
N ALA A 102 -7.23 0.61 10.16
CA ALA A 102 -8.23 0.79 11.20
C ALA A 102 -8.20 2.24 11.73
N ASP A 103 -9.37 2.85 11.85
CA ASP A 103 -9.54 4.13 12.53
C ASP A 103 -9.56 3.91 14.05
N ARG A 104 -8.93 4.81 14.82
CA ARG A 104 -8.84 4.69 16.28
C ARG A 104 -9.55 5.87 16.98
N PRO A 105 -10.54 5.61 17.86
CA PRO A 105 -11.26 4.36 18.11
C PRO A 105 -12.48 4.20 17.18
N PRO A 106 -12.92 2.97 16.88
CA PRO A 106 -14.09 2.73 16.06
C PRO A 106 -15.33 3.38 16.68
N VAL A 107 -16.04 4.21 15.91
CA VAL A 107 -17.31 4.82 16.31
C VAL A 107 -18.44 3.98 15.73
N GLY A 108 -18.72 2.81 16.31
CA GLY A 108 -19.82 1.96 15.81
C GLY A 108 -19.70 0.48 16.17
N PRO A 109 -20.66 -0.37 15.71
CA PRO A 109 -20.56 -1.82 15.77
C PRO A 109 -19.33 -2.33 14.99
N ALA A 110 -19.01 -3.62 15.14
CA ALA A 110 -17.77 -4.25 14.68
C ALA A 110 -17.27 -3.73 13.32
N PRO A 111 -15.96 -3.42 13.19
CA PRO A 111 -15.43 -2.73 12.02
C PRO A 111 -15.68 -3.55 10.74
N THR A 112 -15.75 -2.85 9.61
CA THR A 112 -15.74 -3.50 8.30
C THR A 112 -14.58 -4.51 8.24
N VAL A 113 -14.88 -5.73 7.81
CA VAL A 113 -13.87 -6.78 7.63
C VAL A 113 -12.96 -6.45 6.45
N VAL A 114 -11.65 -6.63 6.62
CA VAL A 114 -10.65 -6.55 5.54
C VAL A 114 -10.16 -7.95 5.22
N CYS A 115 -10.46 -8.42 4.01
CA CYS A 115 -10.35 -9.83 3.68
C CYS A 115 -9.40 -10.10 2.51
N TRP A 116 -8.53 -11.10 2.65
CA TRP A 116 -7.81 -11.74 1.55
C TRP A 116 -8.11 -13.25 1.56
N GLU A 117 -8.62 -13.82 0.45
CA GLU A 117 -8.99 -15.25 0.36
C GLU A 117 -9.81 -15.77 1.56
N ASP A 118 -10.85 -15.02 1.95
CA ASP A 118 -11.72 -15.31 3.10
C ASP A 118 -11.05 -15.19 4.48
N ILE A 119 -9.80 -14.73 4.54
CA ILE A 119 -9.05 -14.47 5.79
C ILE A 119 -9.24 -13.01 6.20
N ASP A 120 -9.80 -12.78 7.39
CA ASP A 120 -9.89 -11.45 7.99
C ASP A 120 -8.50 -11.00 8.50
N LEU A 121 -7.88 -10.07 7.79
CA LEU A 121 -6.53 -9.61 8.09
C LEU A 121 -6.46 -8.82 9.41
N PHE A 122 -7.58 -8.24 9.88
CA PHE A 122 -7.61 -7.45 11.12
C PHE A 122 -8.32 -8.17 12.27
N GLY A 123 -9.10 -9.21 11.98
CA GLY A 123 -9.88 -9.97 12.97
C GLY A 123 -9.12 -11.06 13.72
N TYR A 124 -7.93 -11.45 13.27
CA TYR A 124 -7.11 -12.51 13.88
C TYR A 124 -5.79 -11.98 14.44
N PRO A 125 -5.18 -12.69 15.41
CA PRO A 125 -3.83 -12.40 15.86
C PRO A 125 -2.86 -12.37 14.69
N ALA A 126 -1.98 -11.39 14.68
CA ALA A 126 -1.15 -11.11 13.54
C ALA A 126 -0.13 -12.23 13.22
N ASP A 127 0.21 -13.07 14.20
CA ASP A 127 1.04 -14.26 14.00
C ASP A 127 0.24 -15.41 13.33
N GLU A 128 -1.06 -15.53 13.62
CA GLU A 128 -1.94 -16.47 12.93
C GLU A 128 -2.12 -16.05 11.47
N VAL A 129 -2.43 -14.77 11.22
CA VAL A 129 -2.50 -14.21 9.86
C VAL A 129 -1.17 -14.42 9.13
N ARG A 130 -0.02 -14.15 9.79
CA ARG A 130 1.30 -14.34 9.18
C ARG A 130 1.54 -15.80 8.77
N SER A 131 1.09 -16.76 9.57
CA SER A 131 1.34 -18.19 9.34
C SER A 131 0.67 -18.75 8.08
N VAL A 132 -0.38 -18.08 7.58
CA VAL A 132 -1.15 -18.50 6.41
C VAL A 132 -0.80 -17.72 5.14
N LEU A 133 0.03 -16.66 5.24
CA LEU A 133 0.49 -15.90 4.08
C LEU A 133 1.54 -16.68 3.27
N PRO A 134 1.53 -16.56 1.93
CA PRO A 134 2.48 -17.27 1.08
C PRO A 134 3.84 -16.53 0.99
N GLY A 135 4.82 -16.97 1.77
CA GLY A 135 6.17 -16.40 1.74
C GLY A 135 6.30 -15.00 2.34
N PRO A 136 5.80 -14.76 3.57
CA PRO A 136 5.93 -13.49 4.26
C PRO A 136 7.39 -13.18 4.59
N LEU A 137 7.88 -12.04 4.11
CA LEU A 137 9.20 -11.51 4.42
C LEU A 137 9.06 -10.34 5.40
N PRO A 138 9.91 -10.24 6.43
CA PRO A 138 9.94 -9.04 7.25
C PRO A 138 10.24 -7.82 6.38
N VAL A 139 9.58 -6.69 6.64
CA VAL A 139 9.98 -5.40 6.08
C VAL A 139 11.08 -4.84 6.97
N PRO A 140 12.25 -4.51 6.41
CA PRO A 140 13.36 -3.91 7.15
C PRO A 140 13.02 -2.51 7.66
N GLY A 141 13.60 -2.16 8.80
CA GLY A 141 13.38 -0.90 9.49
C GLY A 141 12.40 -1.01 10.67
N PRO A 142 12.58 -0.18 11.71
CA PRO A 142 11.73 -0.22 12.89
C PRO A 142 10.33 0.35 12.60
N PRO A 143 9.25 -0.28 13.10
CA PRO A 143 9.26 -1.50 13.91
C PRO A 143 9.41 -2.78 13.06
N ASP A 144 10.18 -3.76 13.55
CA ASP A 144 10.44 -5.10 12.94
C ASP A 144 9.18 -6.02 12.87
N THR A 145 7.99 -5.43 12.85
CA THR A 145 6.70 -6.12 12.91
C THR A 145 5.98 -6.16 11.58
N ASP A 146 6.45 -5.40 10.59
CA ASP A 146 5.84 -5.32 9.27
C ASP A 146 6.24 -6.52 8.40
N VAL A 147 5.32 -6.94 7.55
CA VAL A 147 5.52 -8.09 6.65
C VAL A 147 5.13 -7.71 5.23
N MET A 148 5.95 -8.14 4.28
CA MET A 148 5.69 -8.06 2.84
C MET A 148 5.47 -9.46 2.26
N VAL A 149 4.45 -9.61 1.44
CA VAL A 149 4.16 -10.80 0.66
C VAL A 149 4.29 -10.44 -0.81
N ARG A 150 5.50 -10.59 -1.35
CA ARG A 150 5.87 -10.09 -2.69
C ARG A 150 4.99 -10.66 -3.80
N SER A 151 4.65 -11.95 -3.71
CA SER A 151 3.79 -12.65 -4.67
C SER A 151 2.38 -12.06 -4.76
N LEU A 152 1.93 -11.37 -3.70
CA LEU A 152 0.60 -10.75 -3.63
C LEU A 152 0.64 -9.22 -3.76
N GLY A 153 1.83 -8.61 -3.78
CA GLY A 153 1.96 -7.16 -3.67
C GLY A 153 1.37 -6.62 -2.36
N LEU A 154 1.44 -7.39 -1.27
CA LEU A 154 0.74 -7.09 -0.03
C LEU A 154 1.75 -6.73 1.07
N ARG A 155 1.58 -5.56 1.72
CA ARG A 155 2.29 -5.20 2.95
C ARG A 155 1.29 -5.15 4.11
N LEU A 156 1.63 -5.78 5.22
CA LEU A 156 0.90 -5.70 6.49
C LEU A 156 1.77 -4.98 7.51
N TRP A 157 1.17 -4.08 8.29
CA TRP A 157 1.91 -3.29 9.25
C TRP A 157 1.18 -3.11 10.59
N ARG A 158 1.96 -3.02 11.67
CA ARG A 158 1.46 -2.84 13.04
C ARG A 158 1.90 -1.44 13.50
N GLY A 159 0.98 -0.47 13.50
CA GLY A 159 1.30 0.94 13.69
C GLY A 159 2.00 1.24 15.02
N GLY A 160 3.33 1.43 14.97
CA GLY A 160 4.17 2.16 15.92
C GLY A 160 4.28 1.64 17.38
N SER A 161 3.29 0.93 17.91
CA SER A 161 3.37 0.31 19.23
C SER A 161 3.88 -1.12 19.10
N ALA A 162 5.15 -1.32 19.45
CA ALA A 162 5.72 -2.65 19.64
C ALA A 162 4.82 -3.43 20.61
N GLY A 163 4.21 -4.52 20.14
CA GLY A 163 3.29 -5.35 20.93
C GLY A 163 1.83 -5.36 20.50
N ALA A 164 1.44 -4.69 19.41
CA ALA A 164 0.11 -4.87 18.85
C ALA A 164 -0.11 -6.34 18.45
N ALA A 165 -1.15 -6.95 19.02
CA ALA A 165 -1.52 -8.35 18.79
C ALA A 165 -2.16 -8.57 17.40
N VAL A 166 -2.62 -7.50 16.76
CA VAL A 166 -3.32 -7.51 15.47
C VAL A 166 -2.66 -6.53 14.51
N TRP A 167 -2.92 -6.71 13.21
CA TRP A 167 -2.52 -5.77 12.19
C TRP A 167 -3.34 -4.47 12.29
N GLU A 168 -2.71 -3.32 12.05
CA GLU A 168 -3.38 -2.02 12.09
C GLU A 168 -3.65 -1.46 10.70
N GLY A 169 -2.88 -1.92 9.72
CA GLY A 169 -3.08 -1.56 8.34
C GLY A 169 -2.51 -2.58 7.36
N VAL A 170 -2.97 -2.43 6.13
CA VAL A 170 -2.57 -3.21 4.99
C VAL A 170 -2.44 -2.30 3.77
N THR A 171 -1.37 -2.47 3.02
CA THR A 171 -1.17 -1.80 1.74
C THR A 171 -1.16 -2.84 0.64
N LEU A 172 -2.04 -2.67 -0.35
CA LEU A 172 -2.05 -3.46 -1.58
C LEU A 172 -1.40 -2.64 -2.70
N LEU A 173 -0.40 -3.23 -3.34
CA LEU A 173 0.38 -2.66 -4.43
C LEU A 173 -0.06 -3.26 -5.76
N GLY A 174 -0.16 -2.40 -6.76
CA GLY A 174 -0.50 -2.78 -8.12
C GLY A 174 0.58 -3.62 -8.81
N PRO A 175 0.23 -4.25 -9.95
CA PRO A 175 1.19 -5.02 -10.73
C PRO A 175 2.41 -4.18 -11.16
N ALA A 176 3.52 -4.87 -11.43
CA ALA A 176 4.89 -4.36 -11.51
C ALA A 176 5.12 -3.09 -12.35
N GLU A 177 4.28 -2.80 -13.35
CA GLU A 177 4.41 -1.60 -14.19
C GLU A 177 4.05 -0.29 -13.45
N GLY A 178 3.47 -0.39 -12.24
CA GLY A 178 3.26 0.76 -11.35
C GLY A 178 3.47 0.48 -9.86
N GLY A 179 3.83 -0.76 -9.49
CA GLY A 179 4.15 -1.18 -8.12
C GLY A 179 5.64 -1.13 -7.76
N TRP A 180 6.03 -1.75 -6.64
CA TRP A 180 7.40 -1.84 -6.10
C TRP A 180 8.54 -1.98 -7.13
N ALA A 181 8.32 -2.78 -8.18
CA ALA A 181 9.31 -3.04 -9.23
C ALA A 181 9.53 -1.86 -10.21
N ALA A 182 8.50 -1.04 -10.47
CA ALA A 182 8.62 0.14 -11.35
C ALA A 182 9.57 1.19 -10.78
N CYS A 183 9.66 1.31 -9.45
CA CYS A 183 10.62 2.19 -8.78
C CYS A 183 12.09 1.70 -8.95
N CYS A 184 12.28 0.39 -9.14
CA CYS A 184 13.58 -0.27 -9.29
C CYS A 184 13.98 -0.50 -10.78
N ALA A 185 13.16 -0.10 -11.77
CA ALA A 185 13.40 -0.37 -13.20
C ALA A 185 14.50 0.49 -13.87
N GLY A 186 15.09 1.45 -13.14
CA GLY A 186 16.03 2.45 -13.68
C GLY A 186 17.49 2.34 -13.22
N GLY A 187 17.97 1.16 -12.80
CA GLY A 187 19.36 0.96 -12.33
C GLY A 187 19.53 0.95 -10.82
N LEU A 188 18.44 0.81 -10.07
CA LEU A 188 18.44 0.62 -8.61
C LEU A 188 17.94 -0.80 -8.32
N PHE A 189 18.83 -1.70 -7.89
CA PHE A 189 18.45 -3.05 -7.47
C PHE A 189 18.03 -3.04 -6.01
N CYS A 190 16.73 -3.22 -5.77
CA CYS A 190 16.16 -3.51 -4.47
C CYS A 190 16.94 -4.69 -3.82
N SER A 191 17.81 -4.45 -2.83
CA SER A 191 18.59 -5.52 -2.19
C SER A 191 17.68 -6.50 -1.44
N GLU A 192 18.11 -7.77 -1.30
CA GLU A 192 17.35 -8.82 -0.62
C GLU A 192 16.97 -8.45 0.83
N ASN A 193 17.69 -7.51 1.43
CA ASN A 193 17.55 -7.10 2.83
C ASN A 193 16.78 -5.80 3.02
N GLY A 194 16.15 -5.22 1.97
CA GLY A 194 15.32 -4.01 1.96
C GLY A 194 15.86 -2.75 2.66
N ASP A 195 17.07 -2.82 3.20
CA ASP A 195 17.92 -1.75 3.66
C ASP A 195 19.14 -1.70 2.73
N ALA A 196 19.35 -0.54 2.11
CA ALA A 196 20.39 -0.20 1.14
C ALA A 196 20.22 -0.78 -0.28
N LEU A 197 20.07 0.11 -1.26
CA LEU A 197 20.36 -0.17 -2.66
C LEU A 197 21.88 -0.15 -2.83
N ASP A 198 22.47 -1.26 -3.27
CA ASP A 198 23.89 -1.35 -3.57
C ASP A 198 24.15 -0.86 -5.01
N TRP A 199 25.19 -0.07 -5.20
CA TRP A 199 25.56 0.50 -6.49
C TRP A 199 26.51 -0.49 -7.19
N SER A 200 26.02 -1.31 -8.12
CA SER A 200 26.95 -1.99 -9.03
C SER A 200 27.38 -1.00 -10.10
N ASP A 201 28.54 -0.38 -9.88
CA ASP A 201 29.32 0.23 -10.94
C ASP A 201 29.34 -0.73 -12.14
N GLY A 202 28.90 -0.25 -13.31
CA GLY A 202 28.63 -1.03 -14.52
C GLY A 202 29.85 -1.74 -15.13
N THR A 203 30.45 -2.68 -14.40
CA THR A 203 31.39 -3.65 -14.91
C THR A 203 30.65 -4.95 -15.13
N ALA A 204 30.39 -5.23 -16.40
CA ALA A 204 30.05 -6.56 -16.84
C ALA A 204 31.10 -7.53 -16.27
N VAL A 205 30.67 -8.46 -15.42
CA VAL A 205 31.46 -9.64 -15.13
C VAL A 205 31.39 -10.48 -16.40
N GLU A 206 32.42 -10.35 -17.26
CA GLU A 206 32.69 -11.36 -18.27
C GLU A 206 32.91 -12.69 -17.57
N ALA A 207 32.13 -13.69 -17.99
CA ALA A 207 32.29 -15.06 -17.56
C ALA A 207 33.68 -15.57 -17.98
N SER A 208 34.41 -16.16 -17.03
CA SER A 208 35.51 -17.10 -17.26
C SER A 208 35.45 -18.16 -16.17
#